data_AF-A0A3A6QXK1-F1
#
_entry.id   AF-A0A3A6QXK1-F1
#
_cell.length_a   1.000
_cell.length_b   1.000
_cell.length_c   1.000
_cell.angle_alpha   90.00
_cell.angle_beta   90.00
_cell.angle_gamma   90.00
#
_symmetry.space_group_name_H-M   'P 1'
#
loop_
_entity.id
_entity.type
_entity.pdbx_description
1 polymer ?
#
loop_
_entity_poly.entity_id
_entity_poly.type
_entity_poly.pdbx_seq_one_letter_code
_entity_poly.pdbx_strand_id
1 'polypeptide(L)'
;MRTSYLSSIVFALLAGFSIATNAAPADGAPPVAPASASAEQGAKVNINAATAETLHKELAGIGAAKAAAIVAYREENGAFTSVDELIEVKGIGKALLDRNRDRLALD
;
A
#
# COMPACT_ATOMS: atom_id res chain seq x y z
N MET A 1 -21.66 11.25 -28.04
CA MET A 1 -21.24 12.07 -26.87
C MET A 1 -19.84 12.57 -27.16
N ARG A 2 -19.72 13.83 -27.58
CA ARG A 2 -18.45 14.46 -27.99
C ARG A 2 -17.93 15.27 -26.80
N THR A 3 -16.97 14.71 -26.06
CA THR A 3 -16.27 15.43 -24.98
C THR A 3 -15.13 16.23 -25.59
N SER A 4 -15.32 17.53 -25.61
CA SER A 4 -14.42 18.53 -26.18
C SER A 4 -13.13 18.68 -25.37
N TYR A 5 -11.98 18.55 -26.04
CA TYR A 5 -10.66 18.91 -25.54
C TYR A 5 -10.34 20.34 -25.97
N LEU A 6 -10.43 21.30 -25.05
CA LEU A 6 -9.95 22.67 -25.26
C LEU A 6 -9.43 23.21 -23.92
N SER A 7 -8.20 22.87 -23.57
CA SER A 7 -7.45 23.62 -22.55
C SER A 7 -6.06 23.89 -23.12
N SER A 8 -5.92 25.09 -23.69
CA SER A 8 -4.66 25.62 -24.22
C SER A 8 -4.71 27.11 -23.99
N ILE A 9 -4.16 27.57 -22.87
CA ILE A 9 -3.97 28.99 -22.62
C ILE A 9 -2.57 29.20 -22.04
N VAL A 10 -1.72 29.68 -22.94
CA VAL A 10 -0.75 30.78 -22.79
C VAL A 10 0.49 30.52 -21.91
N PHE A 11 1.53 30.18 -22.66
CA PHE A 11 2.94 30.38 -22.39
C PHE A 11 3.24 31.83 -21.93
N ALA A 12 3.49 32.00 -20.63
CA ALA A 12 3.97 33.25 -20.06
C ALA A 12 5.47 33.16 -19.82
N LEU A 13 6.22 33.78 -20.73
CA LEU A 13 7.65 34.00 -20.70
C LEU A 13 7.89 35.26 -19.85
N LEU A 14 8.55 35.14 -18.69
CA LEU A 14 9.11 36.28 -17.97
C LEU A 14 10.31 35.85 -17.10
N ALA A 15 11.35 36.66 -17.22
CA ALA A 15 12.73 36.41 -16.86
C ALA A 15 13.03 36.45 -15.35
N GLY A 16 14.09 35.75 -14.94
CA GLY A 16 14.65 35.84 -13.60
C GLY A 16 15.70 34.78 -13.29
N PHE A 17 16.73 34.63 -14.13
CA PHE A 17 17.84 33.71 -13.85
C PHE A 17 18.86 34.42 -12.95
N SER A 18 18.68 34.31 -11.64
CA SER A 18 19.69 34.70 -10.66
C SER A 18 20.59 33.51 -10.34
N ILE A 19 21.83 33.60 -10.80
CA ILE A 19 22.98 32.77 -10.46
C ILE A 19 23.33 32.98 -8.97
N ALA A 20 23.15 31.94 -8.15
CA ALA A 20 23.74 31.85 -6.83
C ALA A 20 24.88 30.83 -6.87
N THR A 21 26.06 31.29 -6.50
CA THR A 21 27.34 30.58 -6.45
C THR A 21 27.30 29.42 -5.46
N ASN A 22 27.51 28.19 -5.94
CA ASN A 22 27.72 27.03 -5.06
C ASN A 22 29.22 26.82 -4.82
N ALA A 23 29.68 27.09 -3.60
CA ALA A 23 30.99 26.68 -3.10
C ALA A 23 30.97 25.19 -2.70
N ALA A 24 32.02 24.46 -3.03
CA ALA A 24 32.33 23.10 -2.58
C ALA A 24 33.72 23.11 -1.91
N PRO A 25 34.18 22.06 -1.20
CA PRO A 25 33.48 21.00 -0.48
C PRO A 25 33.95 20.90 0.99
N ALA A 26 33.19 20.26 1.87
CA ALA A 26 33.75 19.72 3.12
C ALA A 26 33.07 18.39 3.43
N ASP A 27 33.88 17.34 3.30
CA ASP A 27 33.77 15.99 3.84
C ASP A 27 32.71 15.74 4.91
N GLY A 28 31.87 14.73 4.64
CA GLY A 28 30.96 14.17 5.63
C GLY A 28 29.89 13.27 5.04
N ALA A 29 30.27 12.34 4.14
CA ALA A 29 29.37 11.23 3.79
C ALA A 29 29.08 10.38 5.04
N PRO A 30 27.89 9.77 5.12
CA PRO A 30 27.85 8.40 4.63
C PRO A 30 27.15 8.27 3.27
N PRO A 31 27.58 7.27 2.49
CA PRO A 31 27.12 7.05 1.13
C PRO A 31 25.82 6.25 1.10
N VAL A 32 25.04 6.49 0.04
CA VAL A 32 24.15 5.55 -0.65
C VAL A 32 23.09 4.79 0.16
N ALA A 33 21.84 5.15 -0.08
CA ALA A 33 20.91 4.18 -0.63
C ALA A 33 20.02 4.89 -1.66
N PRO A 34 20.18 4.68 -2.98
CA PRO A 34 18.98 4.61 -3.80
C PRO A 34 18.20 3.43 -3.21
N ALA A 35 17.09 3.70 -2.53
CA ALA A 35 16.14 2.65 -2.20
C ALA A 35 15.74 2.03 -3.53
N SER A 36 16.41 0.92 -3.81
CA SER A 36 16.37 0.21 -5.06
C SER A 36 14.95 -0.30 -5.24
N ALA A 37 14.56 -0.40 -6.51
CA ALA A 37 13.38 -1.10 -6.97
C ALA A 37 13.04 -2.31 -6.08
N SER A 38 11.85 -2.28 -5.48
CA SER A 38 11.17 -3.45 -4.95
C SER A 38 9.70 -3.09 -4.95
N ALA A 39 8.83 -3.65 -5.74
CA ALA A 39 8.90 -4.47 -6.92
C ALA A 39 7.46 -4.38 -7.47
N GLU A 40 7.21 -4.89 -8.66
CA GLU A 40 5.87 -5.41 -8.98
C GLU A 40 5.55 -6.61 -8.06
N GLN A 41 5.49 -6.38 -6.75
CA GLN A 41 4.90 -7.28 -5.78
C GLN A 41 3.43 -6.93 -5.79
N GLY A 42 2.62 -7.77 -6.45
CA GLY A 42 1.17 -7.61 -6.51
C GLY A 42 0.64 -7.14 -5.15
N ALA A 43 -0.04 -5.99 -5.14
CA ALA A 43 -0.31 -5.20 -3.96
C ALA A 43 -0.71 -6.08 -2.77
N LYS A 44 0.18 -6.23 -1.79
CA LYS A 44 -0.16 -6.97 -0.57
C LYS A 44 -1.18 -6.18 0.22
N VAL A 45 -2.10 -6.87 0.85
CA VAL A 45 -3.18 -6.29 1.64
C VAL A 45 -2.75 -6.31 3.10
N ASN A 46 -2.65 -5.13 3.68
CA ASN A 46 -2.44 -4.98 5.11
C ASN A 46 -3.72 -5.38 5.87
N ILE A 47 -3.66 -6.46 6.65
CA ILE A 47 -4.85 -7.02 7.33
C ILE A 47 -5.36 -6.14 8.48
N ASN A 48 -4.49 -5.33 9.06
CA ASN A 48 -4.82 -4.42 10.16
C ASN A 48 -5.49 -3.15 9.65
N ALA A 49 -5.12 -2.69 8.45
CA ALA A 49 -5.65 -1.47 7.85
C ALA A 49 -6.78 -1.71 6.81
N ALA A 50 -6.87 -2.91 6.23
CA ALA A 50 -7.81 -3.17 5.14
C ALA A 50 -9.28 -3.15 5.61
N THR A 51 -10.14 -2.62 4.75
CA THR A 51 -11.59 -2.70 4.92
C THR A 51 -12.12 -4.09 4.58
N ALA A 52 -13.31 -4.44 5.06
CA ALA A 52 -13.95 -5.71 4.70
C ALA A 52 -14.14 -5.87 3.17
N GLU A 53 -14.42 -4.77 2.45
CA GLU A 53 -14.50 -4.81 0.99
C GLU A 53 -13.15 -5.10 0.34
N THR A 54 -12.07 -4.49 0.84
CA THR A 54 -10.71 -4.74 0.32
C THR A 54 -10.32 -6.19 0.55
N LEU A 55 -10.56 -6.74 1.75
CA LEU A 55 -10.26 -8.14 2.07
C LEU A 55 -11.07 -9.10 1.18
N HIS A 56 -12.33 -8.80 0.90
CA HIS A 56 -13.16 -9.60 0.00
C HIS A 56 -12.64 -9.55 -1.45
N LYS A 57 -12.28 -8.38 -1.96
CA LYS A 57 -11.83 -8.23 -3.36
C LYS A 57 -10.46 -8.87 -3.62
N GLU A 58 -9.55 -8.73 -2.66
CA GLU A 58 -8.15 -9.09 -2.86
C GLU A 58 -7.80 -10.52 -2.43
N LEU A 59 -8.58 -11.14 -1.54
CA LEU A 59 -8.28 -12.46 -0.98
C LEU A 59 -9.17 -13.55 -1.57
N ALA A 60 -8.55 -14.63 -2.04
CA ALA A 60 -9.24 -15.76 -2.63
C ALA A 60 -10.01 -16.56 -1.57
N GLY A 61 -11.33 -16.72 -1.78
CA GLY A 61 -12.20 -17.51 -0.91
C GLY A 61 -12.66 -16.79 0.38
N ILE A 62 -12.31 -15.50 0.54
CA ILE A 62 -12.82 -14.62 1.58
C ILE A 62 -14.04 -13.89 1.03
N GLY A 63 -15.23 -14.34 1.42
CA GLY A 63 -16.48 -13.63 1.11
C GLY A 63 -16.79 -12.54 2.15
N ALA A 64 -17.86 -11.77 1.92
CA ALA A 64 -18.29 -10.67 2.80
C ALA A 64 -18.38 -11.08 4.29
N ALA A 65 -18.92 -12.27 4.60
CA ALA A 65 -19.03 -12.75 5.97
C ALA A 65 -17.68 -13.00 6.64
N LYS A 66 -16.70 -13.56 5.91
CA LYS A 66 -15.36 -13.80 6.44
C LYS A 66 -14.58 -12.50 6.59
N ALA A 67 -14.71 -11.61 5.61
CA ALA A 67 -14.09 -10.30 5.67
C ALA A 67 -14.61 -9.49 6.88
N ALA A 68 -15.92 -9.50 7.12
CA ALA A 68 -16.50 -8.88 8.31
C ALA A 68 -15.99 -9.52 9.61
N ALA A 69 -15.82 -10.85 9.64
CA ALA A 69 -15.25 -11.53 10.80
C ALA A 69 -13.80 -11.13 11.10
N ILE A 70 -12.98 -10.85 10.07
CA ILE A 70 -11.60 -10.34 10.26
C ILE A 70 -11.63 -8.97 10.93
N VAL A 71 -12.53 -8.08 10.47
CA VAL A 71 -12.69 -6.74 11.05
C VAL A 71 -13.18 -6.83 12.50
N ALA A 72 -14.20 -7.64 12.76
CA ALA A 72 -14.71 -7.84 14.11
C ALA A 72 -13.63 -8.42 15.05
N TYR A 73 -12.85 -9.40 14.56
CA TYR A 73 -11.78 -9.99 15.35
C TYR A 73 -10.77 -8.95 15.81
N ARG A 74 -10.31 -8.04 14.92
CA ARG A 74 -9.36 -7.01 15.31
C ARG A 74 -9.95 -5.91 16.19
N GLU A 75 -11.26 -5.68 16.12
CA GLU A 75 -11.96 -4.75 17.00
C GLU A 75 -12.09 -5.32 18.43
N GLU A 76 -12.29 -6.62 18.57
CA GLU A 76 -12.39 -7.30 19.87
C GLU A 76 -11.03 -7.67 20.48
N ASN A 77 -10.08 -8.15 19.66
CA ASN A 77 -8.80 -8.72 20.13
C ASN A 77 -7.61 -7.76 19.94
N GLY A 78 -7.79 -6.70 19.15
CA GLY A 78 -6.72 -5.79 18.76
C GLY A 78 -6.08 -6.16 17.41
N ALA A 79 -5.03 -5.44 17.03
CA ALA A 79 -4.35 -5.66 15.76
C ALA A 79 -3.70 -7.04 15.71
N PHE A 80 -3.72 -7.67 14.53
CA PHE A 80 -3.01 -8.91 14.26
C PHE A 80 -1.50 -8.66 14.33
N THR A 81 -0.81 -9.48 15.12
CA THR A 81 0.65 -9.51 15.24
C THR A 81 1.28 -10.44 14.21
N SER A 82 0.50 -11.39 13.68
CA SER A 82 0.93 -12.36 12.68
C SER A 82 -0.20 -12.71 11.72
N VAL A 83 0.14 -13.03 10.46
CA VAL A 83 -0.87 -13.52 9.49
C VAL A 83 -1.49 -14.85 9.93
N ASP A 84 -0.79 -15.64 10.73
CA ASP A 84 -1.28 -16.91 11.28
C ASP A 84 -2.43 -16.73 12.29
N GLU A 85 -2.60 -15.55 12.88
CA GLU A 85 -3.76 -15.28 13.76
C GLU A 85 -5.08 -15.21 12.99
N LEU A 86 -5.05 -15.10 11.66
CA LEU A 86 -6.27 -15.23 10.85
C LEU A 86 -6.96 -16.59 11.02
N ILE A 87 -6.28 -17.65 11.51
CA ILE A 87 -6.95 -18.93 11.78
C ILE A 87 -7.92 -18.86 12.97
N GLU A 88 -7.72 -17.90 13.88
CA GLU A 88 -8.59 -17.69 15.03
C GLU A 88 -9.92 -17.03 14.61
N VAL A 89 -9.96 -16.45 13.41
CA VAL A 89 -11.16 -15.84 12.84
C VAL A 89 -12.12 -16.93 12.38
N LYS A 90 -13.34 -16.90 12.91
CA LYS A 90 -14.42 -17.84 12.59
C LYS A 90 -14.64 -17.95 11.07
N GLY A 91 -14.41 -19.15 10.54
CA GLY A 91 -14.62 -19.47 9.12
C GLY A 91 -13.38 -19.28 8.23
N ILE A 92 -12.24 -18.88 8.79
CA ILE A 92 -10.94 -18.88 8.12
C ILE A 92 -10.13 -20.06 8.64
N GLY A 93 -9.92 -21.05 7.79
CA GLY A 93 -9.07 -22.20 8.11
C GLY A 93 -7.68 -22.05 7.51
N LYS A 94 -6.76 -22.93 7.93
CA LYS A 94 -5.39 -22.99 7.41
C LYS A 94 -5.34 -23.02 5.88
N ALA A 95 -6.27 -23.72 5.23
CA ALA A 95 -6.33 -23.80 3.77
C ALA A 95 -6.65 -22.48 3.07
N LEU A 96 -7.39 -21.57 3.71
CA LEU A 96 -7.63 -20.23 3.16
C LEU A 96 -6.48 -19.29 3.49
N LEU A 97 -5.92 -19.38 4.70
CA LEU A 97 -4.74 -18.63 5.06
C LEU A 97 -3.60 -18.93 4.07
N ASP A 98 -3.26 -20.20 3.89
CA ASP A 98 -2.16 -20.67 3.02
C ASP A 98 -2.28 -20.13 1.59
N ARG A 99 -3.48 -20.20 1.01
CA ARG A 99 -3.80 -19.65 -0.32
C ARG A 99 -3.60 -18.13 -0.44
N ASN A 100 -3.66 -17.41 0.67
CA ASN A 100 -3.59 -15.96 0.70
C ASN A 100 -2.29 -15.43 1.32
N ARG A 101 -1.41 -16.29 1.88
CA ARG A 101 -0.19 -15.85 2.60
C ARG A 101 0.65 -14.88 1.80
N ASP A 102 0.82 -15.12 0.50
CA ASP A 102 1.62 -14.25 -0.37
C ASP A 102 1.00 -12.86 -0.60
N ARG A 103 -0.31 -12.73 -0.39
CA ARG A 103 -1.07 -11.48 -0.53
C ARG A 103 -1.27 -10.74 0.78
N LEU A 104 -0.95 -11.33 1.92
CA LEU A 104 -1.15 -10.71 3.23
C LEU A 104 0.12 -9.96 3.65
N ALA A 105 -0.08 -8.80 4.28
CA ALA A 105 0.98 -8.03 4.92
C ALA A 105 0.56 -7.59 6.32
N LEU A 106 1.57 -7.39 7.16
CA LEU A 106 1.50 -6.71 8.45
C LEU A 106 2.27 -5.40 8.27
N ASP A 107 1.74 -4.30 8.81
CA ASP A 107 2.48 -3.03 8.87
C ASP A 107 3.64 -3.12 9.87
#